data_AF-A0A7L2S0M2-F1
#
_entry.id   AF-A0A7L2S0M2-F1
#
_cell.length_a   1.000
_cell.length_b   1.000
_cell.length_c   1.000
_cell.angle_alpha   90.00
_cell.angle_beta   90.00
_cell.angle_gamma   90.00
#
_symmetry.space_group_name_H-M   'P 1'
#
loop_
_entity.id
_entity.type
_entity.pdbx_description
1 polymer ?
#
loop_
_entity_poly.entity_id
_entity_poly.type
_entity_poly.pdbx_seq_one_letter_code
_entity_poly.pdbx_strand_id
1 'polypeptide(L)'
;CQGTLCQEIEEAKIPSRMKGGLLPSVSRFKELVGLSEEMFRTAQRRRELDRALLRLASSVFSSINSLPSANLKVNVDMVMMENFHHIHCFLCQKNIPCLEDKKGEAKQRYREHLEKYVIQCLGQPLEKLHHFFEGVKARLAQGVKEEEISFQLAYSKQELRKVIQKYPGEEVKRALESLYRKIHKHLSPEENLLPVVWHSMEQEFLWQYREFEELIRRCYAGAGIAMEFSGDDLLSYFSSCTLAN
;
A
#
# COMPACT_ATOMS: atom_id res chain seq x y z
N CYS A 1 -13.38 -28.95 19.66
CA CYS A 1 -11.99 -28.54 19.33
C CYS A 1 -11.88 -27.57 18.14
N GLN A 2 -12.74 -27.59 17.11
CA GLN A 2 -12.70 -26.59 16.02
C GLN A 2 -13.41 -25.26 16.35
N GLY A 3 -14.57 -25.29 17.02
CA GLY A 3 -15.29 -24.07 17.43
C GLY A 3 -14.47 -23.20 18.39
N THR A 4 -13.76 -23.85 19.32
CA THR A 4 -12.84 -23.21 20.26
C THR A 4 -11.70 -22.48 19.55
N LEU A 5 -11.17 -23.05 18.47
CA LEU A 5 -10.07 -22.46 17.70
C LEU A 5 -10.49 -21.24 16.86
N CYS A 6 -11.71 -21.24 16.32
CA CYS A 6 -12.26 -20.08 15.60
C CYS A 6 -12.51 -18.93 16.58
N GLN A 7 -13.08 -19.24 17.75
CA GLN A 7 -13.25 -18.27 18.84
C GLN A 7 -11.91 -17.74 19.35
N GLU A 8 -10.90 -18.59 19.55
CA GLU A 8 -9.55 -18.15 19.95
C GLU A 8 -8.90 -17.20 18.92
N ILE A 9 -9.14 -17.40 17.62
CA ILE A 9 -8.63 -16.52 16.56
C ILE A 9 -9.37 -15.17 16.55
N GLU A 10 -10.68 -15.19 16.81
CA GLU A 10 -11.52 -13.99 16.90
C GLU A 10 -11.26 -13.18 18.19
N GLU A 11 -10.90 -13.85 19.29
CA GLU A 11 -10.66 -13.26 20.61
C GLU A 11 -9.18 -12.93 20.90
N ALA A 12 -8.24 -13.39 20.06
CA ALA A 12 -6.82 -13.16 20.25
C ALA A 12 -6.48 -11.66 20.17
N LYS A 13 -6.10 -11.08 21.31
CA LYS A 13 -5.62 -9.70 21.40
C LYS A 13 -4.28 -9.56 20.68
N ILE A 14 -4.23 -8.60 19.76
CA ILE A 14 -3.04 -8.30 18.97
C ILE A 14 -1.97 -7.67 19.89
N PRO A 15 -0.73 -8.19 19.92
CA PRO A 15 0.33 -7.63 20.74
C PRO A 15 0.64 -6.18 20.34
N SER A 16 0.72 -5.27 21.31
CA SER A 16 0.95 -3.83 21.09
C SER A 16 2.35 -3.47 20.54
N ARG A 17 3.23 -4.45 20.38
CA ARG A 17 4.59 -4.35 19.82
C ARG A 17 4.84 -5.51 18.86
N MET A 18 4.18 -5.50 17.71
CA MET A 18 4.56 -6.36 16.60
C MET A 18 5.79 -5.78 15.89
N LYS A 19 6.89 -6.53 15.86
CA LYS A 19 7.98 -6.33 14.90
C LYS A 19 7.60 -7.14 13.65
N GLY A 20 7.19 -6.48 12.58
CA GLY A 20 6.63 -7.11 11.37
C GLY A 20 5.11 -7.23 11.44
N GLY A 21 4.42 -7.03 10.30
CA GLY A 21 2.96 -6.95 10.23
C GLY A 21 2.23 -8.30 10.20
N LEU A 22 2.92 -9.44 10.14
CA LEU A 22 2.28 -10.76 10.07
C LEU A 22 1.51 -11.12 11.36
N LEU A 23 0.21 -11.35 11.25
CA LEU A 23 -0.66 -11.67 12.37
C LEU A 23 -0.51 -13.14 12.81
N PRO A 24 -0.57 -13.43 14.12
CA PRO A 24 -0.52 -14.81 14.62
C PRO A 24 -1.61 -15.72 14.04
N SER A 25 -2.79 -15.17 13.75
CA SER A 25 -3.91 -15.90 13.12
C SER A 25 -3.55 -16.42 11.73
N VAL A 26 -2.75 -15.67 10.96
CA VAL A 26 -2.27 -16.07 9.63
C VAL A 26 -1.21 -17.15 9.74
N SER A 27 -0.27 -17.04 10.68
CA SER A 27 0.73 -18.10 10.93
C SER A 27 0.05 -19.42 11.33
N ARG A 28 -0.92 -19.36 12.25
CA ARG A 28 -1.68 -20.53 12.71
C ARG A 28 -2.54 -21.13 11.60
N PHE A 29 -3.12 -20.29 10.74
CA PHE A 29 -3.82 -20.74 9.54
C PHE A 29 -2.91 -21.56 8.61
N LYS A 30 -1.73 -21.02 8.26
CA LYS A 30 -0.75 -21.68 7.38
C LYS A 30 -0.35 -23.06 7.93
N GLU A 31 -0.07 -23.13 9.23
CA GLU A 31 0.28 -24.39 9.91
C GLU A 31 -0.87 -25.42 9.85
N LEU A 32 -2.08 -25.03 10.28
CA LEU A 32 -3.22 -25.94 10.34
C LEU A 32 -3.63 -26.46 8.96
N VAL A 33 -3.65 -25.59 7.95
CA VAL A 33 -3.95 -25.98 6.58
C VAL A 33 -2.86 -26.90 6.04
N GLY A 34 -1.58 -26.60 6.31
CA GLY A 34 -0.45 -27.45 5.92
C GLY A 34 -0.56 -28.87 6.48
N LEU A 35 -0.76 -28.99 7.80
CA LEU A 35 -0.92 -30.28 8.48
C LEU A 35 -2.15 -31.04 7.98
N SER A 36 -3.26 -30.33 7.75
CA SER A 36 -4.50 -30.96 7.31
C SER A 36 -4.38 -31.57 5.91
N GLU A 37 -3.73 -30.90 4.98
CA GLU A 37 -3.51 -31.43 3.63
C GLU A 37 -2.52 -32.61 3.61
N GLU A 38 -1.57 -32.64 4.53
CA GLU A 38 -0.64 -33.77 4.68
C GLU A 38 -1.33 -35.01 5.27
N MET A 39 -2.14 -34.83 6.31
CA MET A 39 -2.80 -35.95 7.02
C MET A 39 -4.00 -36.54 6.27
N PHE A 40 -4.70 -35.76 5.46
CA PHE A 40 -5.99 -36.16 4.87
C PHE A 40 -5.98 -36.25 3.34
N ARG A 41 -4.80 -36.38 2.73
CA ARG A 41 -4.61 -36.44 1.26
C ARG A 41 -5.46 -37.52 0.56
N THR A 42 -5.74 -38.64 1.24
CA THR A 42 -6.52 -39.79 0.73
C THR A 42 -7.76 -40.09 1.56
N ALA A 43 -8.21 -39.15 2.40
CA ALA A 43 -9.24 -39.41 3.38
C ALA A 43 -10.66 -39.47 2.78
N GLN A 44 -11.44 -40.47 3.23
CA GLN A 44 -12.85 -40.68 2.88
C GLN A 44 -13.77 -39.50 3.25
N ARG A 45 -13.30 -38.57 4.09
CA ARG A 45 -14.03 -37.39 4.61
C ARG A 45 -13.60 -36.05 3.99
N ARG A 46 -13.03 -36.04 2.77
CA ARG A 46 -12.53 -34.82 2.11
C ARG A 46 -13.52 -33.65 2.11
N ARG A 47 -14.81 -33.91 1.88
CA ARG A 47 -15.87 -32.88 1.89
C ARG A 47 -16.04 -32.18 3.24
N GLU A 48 -15.78 -32.86 4.35
CA GLU A 48 -15.86 -32.25 5.68
C GLU A 48 -14.63 -31.43 6.00
N LEU A 49 -13.47 -31.89 5.55
CA LEU A 49 -12.23 -31.14 5.62
C LEU A 49 -12.36 -29.83 4.83
N ASP A 50 -12.81 -29.89 3.58
CA ASP A 50 -12.98 -28.70 2.73
C ASP A 50 -13.89 -27.65 3.40
N ARG A 51 -15.01 -28.09 4.00
CA ARG A 51 -15.89 -27.22 4.79
C ARG A 51 -15.24 -26.63 6.04
N ALA A 52 -14.32 -27.35 6.67
CA ALA A 52 -13.56 -26.83 7.81
C ALA A 52 -12.50 -25.81 7.37
N LEU A 53 -11.76 -26.10 6.29
CA LEU A 53 -10.75 -25.20 5.72
C LEU A 53 -11.37 -23.87 5.27
N LEU A 54 -12.52 -23.93 4.59
CA LEU A 54 -13.26 -22.73 4.16
C LEU A 54 -13.71 -21.86 5.34
N ARG A 55 -14.20 -22.49 6.42
CA ARG A 55 -14.59 -21.77 7.65
C ARG A 55 -13.38 -21.14 8.33
N LEU A 56 -12.29 -21.88 8.46
CA LEU A 56 -11.05 -21.37 9.04
C LEU A 56 -10.50 -20.19 8.25
N ALA A 57 -10.44 -20.30 6.92
CA ALA A 57 -10.02 -19.20 6.05
C ALA A 57 -10.92 -17.97 6.24
N SER A 58 -12.24 -18.18 6.31
CA SER A 58 -13.18 -17.07 6.52
C SER A 58 -12.98 -16.37 7.87
N SER A 59 -12.77 -17.11 8.96
CA SER A 59 -12.47 -16.53 10.29
C SER A 59 -11.17 -15.74 10.29
N VAL A 60 -10.12 -16.22 9.60
CA VAL A 60 -8.84 -15.51 9.49
C VAL A 60 -9.02 -14.19 8.72
N PHE A 61 -9.80 -14.19 7.64
CA PHE A 61 -10.10 -12.97 6.87
C PHE A 61 -10.87 -11.96 7.72
N SER A 62 -11.87 -12.42 8.48
CA SER A 62 -12.62 -11.56 9.40
C SER A 62 -11.72 -10.97 10.49
N SER A 63 -10.79 -11.75 11.04
CA SER A 63 -9.80 -11.27 12.01
C SER A 63 -8.93 -10.16 11.42
N ILE A 64 -8.39 -10.33 10.20
CA ILE A 64 -7.64 -9.27 9.50
C ILE A 64 -8.52 -8.04 9.25
N ASN A 65 -9.77 -8.22 8.81
CA ASN A 65 -10.67 -7.11 8.52
C ASN A 65 -11.11 -6.32 9.76
N SER A 66 -10.96 -6.89 10.96
CA SER A 66 -11.24 -6.21 12.23
C SER A 66 -10.12 -5.25 12.67
N LEU A 67 -8.92 -5.32 12.06
CA LEU A 67 -7.76 -4.51 12.42
C LEU A 67 -7.97 -2.98 12.48
N PRO A 68 -8.79 -2.33 11.63
CA PRO A 68 -8.98 -0.88 11.71
C PRO A 68 -9.55 -0.44 13.05
N SER A 69 -10.25 -1.33 13.76
CA SER A 69 -10.81 -1.08 15.08
C SER A 69 -9.81 -1.28 16.23
N ALA A 70 -8.62 -1.83 15.96
CA ALA A 70 -7.67 -2.28 16.98
C ALA A 70 -6.70 -1.19 17.49
N ASN A 71 -6.89 0.09 17.12
CA ASN A 71 -6.03 1.23 17.53
C ASN A 71 -4.52 0.93 17.38
N LEU A 72 -4.12 0.40 16.22
CA LEU A 72 -2.75 0.02 15.97
C LEU A 72 -1.83 1.25 15.86
N LYS A 73 -0.62 1.15 16.42
CA LYS A 73 0.44 2.16 16.24
C LYS A 73 1.19 2.04 14.90
N VAL A 74 0.76 1.11 14.05
CA VAL A 74 1.33 0.80 12.73
C VAL A 74 0.31 1.11 11.64
N ASN A 75 0.78 1.31 10.41
CA ASN A 75 -0.10 1.56 9.28
C ASN A 75 -1.00 0.32 9.03
N VAL A 76 -2.32 0.50 9.07
CA VAL A 76 -3.30 -0.60 8.95
C VAL A 76 -3.27 -1.21 7.56
N ASP A 77 -3.20 -0.41 6.50
CA ASP A 77 -3.13 -0.89 5.13
C ASP A 77 -1.85 -1.68 4.86
N MET A 78 -0.71 -1.27 5.44
CA MET A 78 0.53 -2.05 5.39
C MET A 78 0.34 -3.44 6.00
N VAL A 79 -0.26 -3.53 7.21
CA VAL A 79 -0.50 -4.80 7.89
C VAL A 79 -1.45 -5.67 7.07
N MET A 80 -2.55 -5.11 6.57
CA MET A 80 -3.51 -5.85 5.76
C MET A 80 -2.87 -6.36 4.46
N MET A 81 -2.12 -5.50 3.76
CA MET A 81 -1.38 -5.83 2.56
C MET A 81 -0.45 -7.03 2.79
N GLU A 82 0.40 -6.98 3.83
CA GLU A 82 1.32 -8.08 4.15
C GLU A 82 0.58 -9.39 4.43
N ASN A 83 -0.44 -9.36 5.29
CA ASN A 83 -1.16 -10.57 5.69
C ASN A 83 -1.91 -11.22 4.51
N PHE A 84 -2.55 -10.42 3.67
CA PHE A 84 -3.23 -10.95 2.49
C PHE A 84 -2.24 -11.47 1.44
N HIS A 85 -1.06 -10.85 1.31
CA HIS A 85 0.02 -11.38 0.49
C HIS A 85 0.49 -12.76 0.98
N HIS A 86 0.77 -12.88 2.29
CA HIS A 86 1.18 -14.14 2.92
C HIS A 86 0.16 -15.27 2.72
N ILE A 87 -1.13 -14.96 2.85
CA ILE A 87 -2.21 -15.92 2.59
C ILE A 87 -2.21 -16.32 1.11
N HIS A 88 -2.16 -15.35 0.20
CA HIS A 88 -2.17 -15.61 -1.24
C HIS A 88 -0.98 -16.49 -1.66
N CYS A 89 0.24 -16.15 -1.24
CA CYS A 89 1.45 -16.93 -1.52
C CYS A 89 1.34 -18.36 -0.99
N PHE A 90 0.88 -18.52 0.24
CA PHE A 90 0.66 -19.84 0.83
C PHE A 90 -0.38 -20.68 0.07
N LEU A 91 -1.51 -20.09 -0.31
CA LEU A 91 -2.56 -20.79 -1.06
C LEU A 91 -2.12 -21.15 -2.48
N CYS A 92 -1.33 -20.29 -3.14
CA CYS A 92 -0.68 -20.61 -4.42
C CYS A 92 0.25 -21.82 -4.29
N GLN A 93 1.06 -21.90 -3.23
CA GLN A 93 1.99 -23.01 -3.00
C GLN A 93 1.28 -24.32 -2.70
N LYS A 94 0.20 -24.29 -1.89
CA LYS A 94 -0.53 -25.50 -1.50
C LYS A 94 -1.52 -25.99 -2.56
N ASN A 95 -2.02 -25.09 -3.43
CA ASN A 95 -2.92 -25.42 -4.55
C ASN A 95 -4.13 -26.27 -4.13
N ILE A 96 -4.89 -25.78 -3.13
CA ILE A 96 -6.01 -26.50 -2.53
C ILE A 96 -7.31 -26.11 -3.25
N PRO A 97 -8.00 -27.01 -3.97
CA PRO A 97 -9.11 -26.65 -4.83
C PRO A 97 -10.27 -25.92 -4.12
N CYS A 98 -10.60 -26.32 -2.89
CA CYS A 98 -11.69 -25.71 -2.14
C CYS A 98 -11.37 -24.30 -1.63
N LEU A 99 -10.13 -23.84 -1.71
CA LEU A 99 -9.69 -22.52 -1.27
C LEU A 99 -9.36 -21.57 -2.43
N GLU A 100 -9.67 -21.94 -3.67
CA GLU A 100 -9.39 -21.11 -4.86
C GLU A 100 -10.06 -19.74 -4.81
N ASP A 101 -11.34 -19.69 -4.39
CA ASP A 101 -12.04 -18.40 -4.22
C ASP A 101 -11.37 -17.53 -3.15
N LYS A 102 -10.90 -18.15 -2.06
CA LYS A 102 -10.16 -17.45 -0.99
C LYS A 102 -8.78 -16.98 -1.44
N LYS A 103 -8.12 -17.71 -2.34
CA LYS A 103 -6.89 -17.28 -2.99
C LYS A 103 -7.15 -16.04 -3.86
N GLY A 104 -8.22 -16.04 -4.64
CA GLY A 104 -8.66 -14.88 -5.42
C GLY A 104 -8.97 -13.66 -4.54
N GLU A 105 -9.73 -13.87 -3.46
CA GLU A 105 -10.06 -12.82 -2.49
C GLU A 105 -8.81 -12.25 -1.81
N ALA A 106 -7.87 -13.10 -1.38
CA ALA A 106 -6.60 -12.65 -0.79
C ALA A 106 -5.80 -11.78 -1.77
N LYS A 107 -5.71 -12.19 -3.04
CA LYS A 107 -5.02 -11.40 -4.08
C LYS A 107 -5.65 -10.02 -4.26
N GLN A 108 -6.97 -9.96 -4.30
CA GLN A 108 -7.71 -8.72 -4.47
C GLN A 108 -7.47 -7.77 -3.30
N ARG A 109 -7.65 -8.27 -2.06
CA ARG A 109 -7.43 -7.48 -0.84
C ARG A 109 -5.98 -7.02 -0.70
N TYR A 110 -5.01 -7.86 -1.04
CA TYR A 110 -3.60 -7.49 -1.09
C TYR A 110 -3.38 -6.27 -2.00
N ARG A 111 -3.93 -6.29 -3.23
CA ARG A 111 -3.78 -5.18 -4.18
C ARG A 111 -4.45 -3.90 -3.69
N GLU A 112 -5.67 -4.00 -3.16
CA GLU A 112 -6.41 -2.85 -2.62
C GLU A 112 -5.66 -2.15 -1.50
N HIS A 113 -5.10 -2.92 -0.56
CA HIS A 113 -4.35 -2.36 0.56
C HIS A 113 -2.94 -1.90 0.17
N LEU A 114 -2.31 -2.54 -0.82
CA LEU A 114 -1.07 -2.02 -1.42
C LEU A 114 -1.28 -0.62 -1.99
N GLU A 115 -2.34 -0.42 -2.79
CA GLU A 115 -2.67 0.87 -3.39
C GLU A 115 -2.90 1.95 -2.32
N LYS A 116 -3.74 1.66 -1.32
CA LYS A 116 -3.99 2.58 -0.19
C LYS A 116 -2.72 2.92 0.58
N TYR A 117 -1.89 1.92 0.88
CA TYR A 117 -0.63 2.11 1.56
C TYR A 117 0.33 3.00 0.77
N VAL A 118 0.43 2.78 -0.55
CA VAL A 118 1.24 3.58 -1.46
C VAL A 118 0.78 5.04 -1.47
N ILE A 119 -0.52 5.29 -1.70
CA ILE A 119 -1.09 6.64 -1.74
C ILE A 119 -0.82 7.39 -0.42
N GLN A 120 -1.04 6.72 0.72
CA GLN A 120 -0.81 7.33 2.03
C GLN A 120 0.66 7.69 2.29
N CYS A 121 1.59 6.85 1.82
CA CYS A 121 3.03 7.08 1.97
C CYS A 121 3.54 8.21 1.05
N LEU A 122 3.04 8.30 -0.18
CA LEU A 122 3.50 9.27 -1.17
C LEU A 122 2.91 10.67 -1.01
N GLY A 123 1.82 10.82 -0.24
CA GLY A 123 1.34 12.14 0.15
C GLY A 123 2.34 12.95 0.98
N GLN A 124 3.36 12.30 1.58
CA GLN A 124 4.31 12.95 2.49
C GLN A 124 5.48 13.68 1.79
N PRO A 125 6.20 13.08 0.81
CA PRO A 125 7.39 13.73 0.24
C PRO A 125 7.11 15.03 -0.51
N LEU A 126 5.94 15.18 -1.15
CA LEU A 126 5.53 16.36 -1.91
C LEU A 126 4.28 17.04 -1.33
N GLU A 127 4.04 16.92 -0.02
CA GLU A 127 2.78 17.28 0.63
C GLU A 127 2.22 18.65 0.23
N LYS A 128 3.01 19.73 0.30
CA LYS A 128 2.53 21.09 -0.02
C LYS A 128 2.24 21.27 -1.51
N LEU A 129 3.03 20.60 -2.36
CA LEU A 129 2.81 20.61 -3.81
C LEU A 129 1.51 19.87 -4.15
N HIS A 130 1.29 18.71 -3.52
CA HIS A 130 0.05 17.96 -3.64
C HIS A 130 -1.16 18.80 -3.19
N HIS A 131 -1.13 19.42 -2.01
CA HIS A 131 -2.21 20.28 -1.54
C HIS A 131 -2.48 21.48 -2.47
N PHE A 132 -1.44 22.08 -3.04
CA PHE A 132 -1.59 23.16 -4.00
C PHE A 132 -2.37 22.69 -5.24
N PHE A 133 -1.96 21.57 -5.85
CA PHE A 133 -2.59 21.05 -7.06
C PHE A 133 -3.97 20.43 -6.82
N GLU A 134 -4.23 19.84 -5.66
CA GLU A 134 -5.60 19.44 -5.28
C GLU A 134 -6.53 20.67 -5.19
N GLY A 135 -6.02 21.79 -4.69
CA GLY A 135 -6.74 23.07 -4.74
C GLY A 135 -7.02 23.56 -6.17
N VAL A 136 -6.03 23.46 -7.06
CA VAL A 136 -6.21 23.77 -8.49
C VAL A 136 -7.27 22.86 -9.12
N LYS A 137 -7.19 21.54 -8.92
CA LYS A 137 -8.19 20.58 -9.41
C LYS A 137 -9.59 20.90 -8.90
N ALA A 138 -9.73 21.25 -7.62
CA ALA A 138 -11.01 21.64 -7.03
C ALA A 138 -11.60 22.89 -7.70
N ARG A 139 -10.78 23.87 -8.08
CA ARG A 139 -11.23 25.07 -8.82
C ARG A 139 -11.66 24.74 -10.24
N LEU A 140 -10.91 23.89 -10.94
CA LEU A 140 -11.30 23.41 -12.27
C LEU A 140 -12.63 22.65 -12.20
N ALA A 141 -12.82 21.80 -11.18
CA ALA A 141 -14.09 21.09 -10.95
C ALA A 141 -15.27 22.02 -10.64
N GLN A 142 -15.02 23.21 -10.09
CA GLN A 142 -16.01 24.27 -9.88
C GLN A 142 -16.32 25.08 -11.16
N GLY A 143 -15.71 24.75 -12.29
CA GLY A 143 -15.94 25.39 -13.59
C GLY A 143 -15.07 26.61 -13.86
N VAL A 144 -14.03 26.86 -13.05
CA VAL A 144 -13.03 27.89 -13.35
C VAL A 144 -12.22 27.43 -14.57
N LYS A 145 -12.03 28.32 -15.54
CA LYS A 145 -11.25 28.00 -16.74
C LYS A 145 -9.76 27.89 -16.43
N GLU A 146 -9.03 27.08 -17.20
CA GLU A 146 -7.61 26.82 -16.98
C GLU A 146 -6.78 28.11 -16.99
N GLU A 147 -7.05 29.01 -17.93
CA GLU A 147 -6.40 30.32 -18.05
C GLU A 147 -6.68 31.25 -16.86
N GLU A 148 -7.80 31.06 -16.17
CA GLU A 148 -8.23 31.89 -15.05
C GLU A 148 -7.58 31.48 -13.72
N ILE A 149 -7.11 30.23 -13.60
CA ILE A 149 -6.48 29.70 -12.37
C ILE A 149 -5.32 30.58 -11.92
N SER A 150 -4.47 31.01 -12.87
CA SER A 150 -3.26 31.77 -12.57
C SER A 150 -3.53 33.17 -11.97
N PHE A 151 -4.77 33.67 -12.07
CA PHE A 151 -5.22 34.93 -11.48
C PHE A 151 -5.85 34.75 -10.10
N GLN A 152 -6.15 33.52 -9.68
CA GLN A 152 -6.62 33.27 -8.32
C GLN A 152 -5.50 33.48 -7.32
N LEU A 153 -5.71 34.33 -6.31
CA LEU A 153 -4.67 34.72 -5.34
C LEU A 153 -3.98 33.49 -4.70
N ALA A 154 -4.76 32.50 -4.28
CA ALA A 154 -4.27 31.27 -3.64
C ALA A 154 -3.51 30.32 -4.59
N TYR A 155 -3.72 30.45 -5.91
CA TYR A 155 -3.15 29.58 -6.93
C TYR A 155 -2.39 30.39 -7.99
N SER A 156 -1.88 31.56 -7.62
CA SER A 156 -1.22 32.47 -8.55
C SER A 156 0.13 31.91 -9.02
N LYS A 157 0.66 32.46 -10.13
CA LYS A 157 2.03 32.13 -10.63
C LYS A 157 3.10 32.29 -9.54
N GLN A 158 2.97 33.33 -8.72
CA GLN A 158 3.90 33.59 -7.62
C GLN A 158 3.80 32.51 -6.55
N GLU A 159 2.58 32.09 -6.20
CA GLU A 159 2.39 31.06 -5.17
C GLU A 159 2.87 29.69 -5.66
N LEU A 160 2.61 29.33 -6.92
CA LEU A 160 3.16 28.11 -7.52
C LEU A 160 4.70 28.08 -7.44
N ARG A 161 5.39 29.17 -7.82
CA ARG A 161 6.86 29.26 -7.71
C ARG A 161 7.35 29.04 -6.28
N LYS A 162 6.69 29.64 -5.28
CA LYS A 162 7.05 29.46 -3.86
C LYS A 162 6.84 28.02 -3.39
N VAL A 163 5.83 27.32 -3.90
CA VAL A 163 5.58 25.92 -3.54
C VAL A 163 6.64 25.02 -4.18
N ILE A 164 6.96 25.20 -5.46
CA ILE A 164 8.00 24.43 -6.17
C ILE A 164 9.37 24.60 -5.50
N GLN A 165 9.75 25.83 -5.13
CA GLN A 165 11.05 26.12 -4.48
C GLN A 165 11.27 25.39 -3.14
N LYS A 166 10.21 24.82 -2.53
CA LYS A 166 10.33 24.01 -1.30
C LYS A 166 10.79 22.58 -1.58
N TYR A 167 10.83 22.18 -2.85
CA TYR A 167 11.13 20.81 -3.28
C TYR A 167 12.26 20.78 -4.30
N PRO A 168 13.47 21.26 -3.95
CA PRO A 168 14.64 21.03 -4.80
C PRO A 168 14.90 19.53 -4.91
N GLY A 169 15.49 19.08 -6.03
CA GLY A 169 15.71 17.66 -6.31
C GLY A 169 16.41 16.89 -5.17
N GLU A 170 17.40 17.51 -4.52
CA GLU A 170 18.10 16.94 -3.36
C GLU A 170 17.21 16.73 -2.13
N GLU A 171 16.22 17.60 -1.89
CA GLU A 171 15.27 17.42 -0.79
C GLU A 171 14.28 16.30 -1.10
N VAL A 172 13.83 16.21 -2.36
CA VAL A 172 12.97 15.12 -2.83
C VAL A 172 13.68 13.78 -2.70
N LYS A 173 14.94 13.71 -3.15
CA LYS A 173 15.78 12.51 -3.00
C LYS A 173 15.93 12.11 -1.53
N ARG A 174 16.26 13.03 -0.63
CA ARG A 174 16.38 12.75 0.82
C ARG A 174 15.05 12.27 1.42
N ALA A 175 13.92 12.83 0.99
CA ALA A 175 12.60 12.39 1.42
C ALA A 175 12.29 10.95 0.95
N LEU A 176 12.63 10.61 -0.29
CA LEU A 176 12.49 9.25 -0.84
C LEU A 176 13.38 8.25 -0.12
N GLU A 177 14.64 8.58 0.16
CA GLU A 177 15.55 7.72 0.94
C GLU A 177 15.03 7.46 2.36
N SER A 178 14.50 8.50 3.01
CA SER A 178 13.86 8.38 4.33
C SER A 178 12.63 7.48 4.30
N LEU A 179 11.80 7.63 3.26
CA LEU A 179 10.64 6.80 3.03
C LEU A 179 11.03 5.34 2.80
N TYR A 180 12.04 5.07 1.95
CA TYR A 180 12.56 3.73 1.72
C TYR A 180 13.02 3.06 3.02
N ARG A 181 13.82 3.75 3.83
CA ARG A 181 14.29 3.24 5.14
C ARG A 181 13.12 2.95 6.09
N LYS A 182 12.09 3.80 6.10
CA LYS A 182 10.89 3.61 6.93
C LYS A 182 10.11 2.37 6.49
N ILE A 183 9.92 2.18 5.19
CA ILE A 183 9.25 1.01 4.61
C ILE A 183 10.07 -0.25 4.92
N HIS A 184 11.37 -0.26 4.63
CA HIS A 184 12.27 -1.38 4.92
C HIS A 184 12.26 -1.80 6.40
N LYS A 185 12.17 -0.83 7.33
CA LYS A 185 12.13 -1.12 8.77
C LYS A 185 10.79 -1.74 9.23
N HIS A 186 9.69 -1.39 8.59
CA HIS A 186 8.35 -1.81 9.02
C HIS A 186 7.86 -3.06 8.29
N LEU A 187 8.31 -3.27 7.06
CA LEU A 187 7.96 -4.46 6.30
C LEU A 187 8.68 -5.70 6.84
N SER A 188 7.97 -6.83 6.81
CA SER A 188 8.56 -8.14 7.04
C SER A 188 9.57 -8.48 5.94
N PRO A 189 10.71 -9.12 6.27
CA PRO A 189 11.65 -9.63 5.26
C PRO A 189 11.08 -10.87 4.52
N GLU A 190 10.01 -11.47 5.03
CA GLU A 190 9.38 -12.63 4.40
C GLU A 190 8.75 -12.27 3.03
N GLU A 191 8.81 -13.21 2.08
CA GLU A 191 8.19 -13.11 0.75
C GLU A 191 8.65 -11.94 -0.14
N ASN A 192 9.72 -11.23 0.26
CA ASN A 192 10.39 -10.20 -0.53
C ASN A 192 9.42 -9.12 -1.07
N LEU A 193 8.54 -8.61 -0.19
CA LEU A 193 7.55 -7.59 -0.54
C LEU A 193 8.15 -6.20 -0.81
N LEU A 194 9.30 -5.89 -0.24
CA LEU A 194 9.89 -4.55 -0.31
C LEU A 194 10.11 -4.07 -1.75
N PRO A 195 10.74 -4.83 -2.67
CA PRO A 195 10.87 -4.40 -4.07
C PRO A 195 9.52 -4.16 -4.76
N VAL A 196 8.50 -4.97 -4.45
CA VAL A 196 7.17 -4.84 -5.05
C VAL A 196 6.48 -3.55 -4.58
N VAL A 197 6.54 -3.29 -3.28
CA VAL A 197 6.02 -2.05 -2.68
C VAL A 197 6.78 -0.85 -3.23
N TRP A 198 8.12 -0.91 -3.28
CA TRP A 198 8.94 0.19 -3.75
C TRP A 198 8.69 0.52 -5.23
N HIS A 199 8.58 -0.49 -6.08
CA HIS A 199 8.21 -0.29 -7.48
C HIS A 199 6.80 0.33 -7.61
N SER A 200 5.84 -0.10 -6.79
CA SER A 200 4.51 0.50 -6.78
C SER A 200 4.55 1.98 -6.35
N MET A 201 5.41 2.32 -5.38
CA MET A 201 5.65 3.71 -4.97
C MET A 201 6.27 4.55 -6.09
N GLU A 202 7.24 4.00 -6.82
CA GLU A 202 7.86 4.67 -7.97
C GLU A 202 6.81 5.02 -9.04
N GLN A 203 5.98 4.05 -9.42
CA GLN A 203 4.97 4.25 -10.46
C GLN A 203 3.93 5.30 -10.07
N GLU A 204 3.43 5.26 -8.84
CA GLU A 204 2.45 6.23 -8.35
C GLU A 204 3.07 7.63 -8.23
N PHE A 205 4.32 7.74 -7.76
CA PHE A 205 5.00 9.03 -7.67
C PHE A 205 5.24 9.67 -9.05
N LEU A 206 5.66 8.86 -10.03
CA LEU A 206 5.83 9.31 -11.41
C LEU A 206 4.49 9.71 -12.04
N TRP A 207 3.41 8.98 -11.73
CA TRP A 207 2.07 9.36 -12.18
C TRP A 207 1.66 10.72 -11.59
N GLN A 208 1.81 10.91 -10.28
CA GLN A 208 1.51 12.16 -9.60
C GLN A 208 2.36 13.33 -10.13
N TYR A 209 3.65 13.10 -10.38
CA TYR A 209 4.53 14.09 -10.98
C TYR A 209 4.05 14.51 -12.39
N ARG A 210 3.67 13.55 -13.23
CA ARG A 210 3.12 13.83 -14.57
C ARG A 210 1.83 14.65 -14.50
N GLU A 211 0.95 14.34 -13.54
CA GLU A 211 -0.27 15.12 -13.30
C GLU A 211 0.06 16.57 -12.92
N PHE A 212 1.08 16.81 -12.09
CA PHE A 212 1.52 18.16 -11.74
C PHE A 212 2.08 18.91 -12.95
N GLU A 213 2.97 18.30 -13.72
CA GLU A 213 3.50 18.88 -14.96
C GLU A 213 2.39 19.25 -15.94
N GLU A 214 1.39 18.38 -16.10
CA GLU A 214 0.24 18.63 -16.98
C GLU A 214 -0.62 19.81 -16.48
N LEU A 215 -0.85 19.93 -15.17
CA LEU A 215 -1.56 21.07 -14.59
C LEU A 215 -0.76 22.37 -14.72
N ILE A 216 0.57 22.33 -14.57
CA ILE A 216 1.45 23.49 -14.81
C ILE A 216 1.32 23.93 -16.26
N ARG A 217 1.42 22.99 -17.20
CA ARG A 217 1.32 23.24 -18.64
C ARG A 217 0.00 23.89 -19.03
N ARG A 218 -1.11 23.40 -18.49
CA ARG A 218 -2.49 23.86 -18.78
C ARG A 218 -2.82 25.18 -18.10
N CYS A 219 -2.61 25.28 -16.80
CA CYS A 219 -3.09 26.40 -15.99
C CYS A 219 -2.10 27.57 -15.90
N TYR A 220 -0.83 27.36 -16.26
CA TYR A 220 0.25 28.34 -16.10
C TYR A 220 1.07 28.53 -17.39
N ALA A 221 0.45 28.31 -18.55
CA ALA A 221 1.07 28.48 -19.86
C ALA A 221 1.76 29.85 -20.01
N GLY A 222 2.93 29.86 -20.66
CA GLY A 222 3.73 31.07 -20.89
C GLY A 222 4.37 31.68 -19.64
N ALA A 223 4.20 31.09 -18.45
CA ALA A 223 4.83 31.60 -17.23
C ALA A 223 6.31 31.19 -17.10
N GLY A 224 6.79 30.20 -17.88
CA GLY A 224 8.14 29.65 -17.70
C GLY A 224 8.33 29.08 -16.29
N ILE A 225 7.31 28.39 -15.79
CA ILE A 225 7.37 27.65 -14.52
C ILE A 225 7.45 26.17 -14.88
N ALA A 226 8.40 25.47 -14.28
CA ALA A 226 8.60 24.03 -14.40
C ALA A 226 9.13 23.51 -13.06
N MET A 227 9.03 22.20 -12.84
CA MET A 227 9.69 21.55 -11.73
C MET A 227 11.22 21.62 -11.87
N GLU A 228 11.96 21.64 -10.76
CA GLU A 228 13.43 21.71 -10.78
C GLU A 228 14.12 20.39 -11.14
N PHE A 229 13.35 19.31 -11.25
CA PHE A 229 13.80 17.97 -11.59
C PHE A 229 12.86 17.36 -12.63
N SER A 230 13.41 16.45 -13.43
CA SER A 230 12.71 15.71 -14.47
C SER A 230 12.16 14.36 -13.97
N GLY A 231 11.34 13.70 -14.79
CA GLY A 231 10.94 12.31 -14.55
C GLY A 231 12.13 11.34 -14.53
N ASP A 232 13.17 11.60 -15.33
CA ASP A 232 14.39 10.78 -15.35
C ASP A 232 15.21 10.95 -14.07
N ASP A 233 15.26 12.17 -13.52
CA ASP A 233 15.88 12.42 -12.22
C ASP A 233 15.15 11.64 -11.11
N LEU A 234 13.81 11.62 -11.13
CA LEU A 234 13.03 10.82 -10.19
C LEU A 234 13.36 9.34 -10.28
N LEU A 235 13.41 8.77 -11.49
CA LEU A 235 13.81 7.36 -11.70
C LEU A 235 15.21 7.08 -11.14
N SER A 236 16.14 8.02 -11.34
CA SER A 236 17.49 7.96 -10.76
C SER A 236 17.45 7.99 -9.22
N TYR A 237 16.62 8.85 -8.62
CA TYR A 237 16.48 8.92 -7.16
C TYR A 237 15.93 7.62 -6.58
N PHE A 238 14.87 7.05 -7.17
CA PHE A 238 14.29 5.76 -6.75
C PHE A 238 15.31 4.62 -6.85
N SER A 239 16.08 4.57 -7.94
CA SER A 239 17.15 3.58 -8.15
C SER A 239 18.29 3.74 -7.15
N SER A 240 18.65 4.97 -6.79
CA SER A 240 19.71 5.22 -5.81
C SER A 240 19.33 4.76 -4.38
N CYS A 241 18.04 4.80 -4.03
CA CYS A 241 17.54 4.34 -2.73
C CYS A 241 17.78 2.83 -2.52
N THR A 242 17.68 2.04 -3.59
CA THR A 242 17.90 0.59 -3.52
C THR A 242 19.38 0.21 -3.52
N LEU A 243 20.25 1.05 -4.10
CA LEU A 243 21.70 0.82 -4.16
C LEU A 243 22.45 1.27 -2.89
N ALA A 244 21.86 2.16 -2.11
CA ALA A 244 22.46 2.73 -0.90
C ALA A 244 22.26 1.88 0.37
N ASN A 245 21.70 0.66 0.26
CA ASN A 245 21.46 -0.27 1.36
C ASN A 245 22.11 -1.63 1.13
#